data_AF-A0A4V2BH69-F1
#
_entry.id   AF-A0A4V2BH69-F1
#
_cell.length_a   1.000
_cell.length_b   1.000
_cell.length_c   1.000
_cell.angle_alpha   90.00
_cell.angle_beta   90.00
_cell.angle_gamma   90.00
#
_symmetry.space_group_name_H-M   'P 1'
#
loop_
_entity.id
_entity.type
_entity.pdbx_description
1 polymer ?
#
loop_
_entity_poly.entity_id
_entity_poly.type
_entity_poly.pdbx_seq_one_letter_code
_entity_poly.pdbx_strand_id
1 'polypeptide(L)'
;MGLKTATLTLLVTLSSSSAFAQSKSGRPDVYTTSVFKTKGDVSFEAAKKAFDGINVVLNKTKGFEKRNLFFDKEQKLWIDQIKWKHADVAKSGIKSIETDPAYSEIQKITDGKPTAMYHAERVSELDAPK
;
A
#
# COMPACT_ATOMS: atom_id res chain seq x y z
N MET A 1 6.36 37.20 -36.31
CA MET A 1 6.66 35.94 -35.59
C MET A 1 5.67 35.81 -34.45
N GLY A 2 4.72 34.88 -34.54
CA GLY A 2 3.77 34.60 -33.48
C GLY A 2 3.49 33.11 -33.45
N LEU A 3 4.12 32.40 -32.50
CA LEU A 3 3.81 31.00 -32.23
C LEU A 3 2.41 30.95 -31.61
N LYS A 4 1.44 30.38 -32.34
CA LYS A 4 0.17 29.97 -31.75
C LYS A 4 0.37 28.59 -31.12
N THR A 5 0.35 28.55 -29.80
CA THR A 5 0.36 27.31 -29.02
C THR A 5 -0.92 26.54 -29.29
N ALA A 6 -0.80 25.38 -29.94
CA ALA A 6 -1.92 24.46 -30.14
C ALA A 6 -2.09 23.61 -28.88
N THR A 7 -3.14 23.87 -28.12
CA THR A 7 -3.56 23.01 -27.00
C THR A 7 -4.13 21.72 -27.57
N LEU A 8 -3.45 20.60 -27.34
CA LEU A 8 -3.92 19.27 -27.73
C LEU A 8 -4.91 18.76 -26.67
N THR A 9 -6.21 18.85 -26.95
CA THR A 9 -7.25 18.23 -26.11
C THR A 9 -7.43 16.77 -26.54
N LEU A 10 -6.96 15.84 -25.73
CA LEU A 10 -7.21 14.41 -25.94
C LEU A 10 -8.61 14.06 -25.43
N LEU A 11 -9.59 14.00 -26.33
CA LEU A 11 -10.94 13.52 -26.02
C LEU A 11 -10.96 11.99 -26.16
N VAL A 12 -10.79 11.26 -25.06
CA VAL A 12 -10.97 9.80 -25.04
C VAL A 12 -12.46 9.51 -24.85
N THR A 13 -13.20 9.28 -25.93
CA THR A 13 -14.55 8.73 -25.88
C THR A 13 -14.48 7.22 -25.76
N LEU A 14 -14.56 6.71 -24.53
CA LEU A 14 -14.82 5.29 -24.26
C LEU A 14 -16.34 5.05 -24.27
N SER A 15 -16.83 4.61 -25.42
CA SER A 15 -18.19 4.11 -25.62
C SER A 15 -18.30 2.64 -25.18
N SER A 16 -18.63 2.43 -23.91
CA SER A 16 -19.39 1.25 -23.44
C SER A 16 -19.79 1.47 -21.98
N SER A 17 -21.05 1.83 -21.78
CA SER A 17 -21.67 2.24 -20.52
C SER A 17 -21.96 1.04 -19.61
N SER A 18 -20.91 0.40 -19.06
CA SER A 18 -21.06 -0.39 -17.84
C SER A 18 -20.99 0.61 -16.69
N ALA A 19 -22.14 1.08 -16.21
CA ALA A 19 -22.20 2.03 -15.10
C ALA A 19 -21.67 1.34 -13.83
N PHE A 20 -20.39 1.60 -13.50
CA PHE A 20 -19.84 1.25 -12.20
C PHE A 20 -20.64 1.98 -11.12
N ALA A 21 -21.25 1.23 -10.19
CA ALA A 21 -21.96 1.83 -9.07
C ALA A 21 -20.94 2.43 -8.09
N GLN A 22 -20.97 3.75 -7.94
CA GLN A 22 -20.12 4.43 -6.96
C GLN A 22 -20.68 4.20 -5.55
N SER A 23 -19.93 3.48 -4.72
CA SER A 23 -20.26 3.29 -3.30
C SER A 23 -20.24 4.64 -2.56
N LYS A 24 -21.38 5.04 -1.95
CA LYS A 24 -21.43 6.17 -1.01
C LYS A 24 -20.75 5.78 0.29
N SER A 25 -19.52 6.25 0.54
CA SER A 25 -18.85 5.96 1.81
C SER A 25 -18.96 7.11 2.82
N GLY A 26 -18.95 6.76 4.10
CA GLY A 26 -18.49 7.67 5.16
C GLY A 26 -17.01 8.03 4.97
N ARG A 27 -16.29 8.34 6.06
CA ARG A 27 -14.85 8.67 5.99
C ARG A 27 -14.09 7.66 5.10
N PRO A 28 -13.17 8.10 4.23
CA PRO A 28 -12.53 7.22 3.24
C PRO A 28 -11.60 6.19 3.91
N ASP A 29 -11.45 5.04 3.26
CA ASP A 29 -10.42 4.06 3.61
C ASP A 29 -9.04 4.57 3.21
N VAL A 30 -8.01 4.11 3.90
CA VAL A 30 -6.63 4.52 3.64
C VAL A 30 -5.75 3.31 3.39
N TYR A 31 -4.94 3.39 2.35
CA TYR A 31 -3.90 2.42 2.05
C TYR A 31 -2.54 2.99 2.43
N THR A 32 -1.76 2.22 3.17
CA THR A 32 -0.33 2.49 3.39
C THR A 32 0.46 1.47 2.60
N THR A 33 1.36 1.90 1.74
CA THR A 33 2.24 1.01 0.98
C THR A 33 3.69 1.31 1.33
N SER A 34 4.39 0.32 1.85
CA SER A 34 5.81 0.42 2.22
C SER A 34 6.62 -0.53 1.35
N VAL A 35 7.72 -0.03 0.78
CA VAL A 35 8.64 -0.81 -0.04
C VAL A 35 9.94 -1.04 0.73
N PHE A 36 10.37 -2.28 0.82
CA PHE A 36 11.55 -2.68 1.57
C PHE A 36 12.52 -3.42 0.65
N LYS A 37 13.81 -3.09 0.80
CA LYS A 37 14.90 -3.85 0.22
C LYS A 37 15.56 -4.68 1.32
N THR A 38 15.66 -5.99 1.12
CA THR A 38 16.38 -6.89 2.02
C THR A 38 17.87 -6.84 1.76
N LYS A 39 18.66 -7.05 2.81
CA LYS A 39 20.10 -7.26 2.69
C LYS A 39 20.40 -8.47 1.80
N GLY A 40 21.53 -8.43 1.10
CA GLY A 40 21.87 -9.41 0.06
C GLY A 40 22.04 -10.86 0.55
N ASP A 41 22.30 -11.05 1.84
CA ASP A 41 22.53 -12.33 2.52
C ASP A 41 21.27 -12.96 3.13
N VAL A 42 20.13 -12.24 3.09
CA VAL A 42 18.86 -12.71 3.66
C VAL A 42 18.13 -13.59 2.66
N SER A 43 17.79 -14.82 3.05
CA SER A 43 16.98 -15.72 2.22
C SER A 43 15.53 -15.25 2.12
N PHE A 44 14.85 -15.66 1.04
CA PHE A 44 13.43 -15.38 0.85
C PHE A 44 12.58 -15.88 2.03
N GLU A 45 12.84 -17.10 2.52
CA GLU A 45 12.11 -17.72 3.62
C GLU A 45 12.31 -16.97 4.94
N ALA A 46 13.55 -16.53 5.21
CA ALA A 46 13.85 -15.73 6.39
C ALA A 46 13.14 -14.37 6.33
N ALA A 47 13.19 -13.70 5.17
CA ALA A 47 12.48 -12.45 4.96
C ALA A 47 10.97 -12.62 5.11
N LYS A 48 10.39 -13.61 4.43
CA LYS A 48 8.96 -13.91 4.50
C LYS A 48 8.51 -14.13 5.93
N LYS A 49 9.26 -14.93 6.71
CA LYS A 49 8.95 -15.20 8.12
C LYS A 49 8.93 -13.93 8.96
N ALA A 50 9.91 -13.03 8.76
CA ALA A 50 9.94 -11.75 9.47
C ALA A 50 8.73 -10.87 9.10
N PHE A 51 8.43 -10.74 7.80
CA PHE A 51 7.27 -9.98 7.35
C PHE A 51 5.94 -10.57 7.83
N ASP A 52 5.78 -11.90 7.82
CA ASP A 52 4.58 -12.57 8.33
C ASP A 52 4.36 -12.32 9.83
N GLY A 53 5.44 -12.12 10.60
CA GLY A 53 5.37 -11.78 12.03
C GLY A 53 4.53 -10.54 12.32
N ILE A 54 4.50 -9.57 11.40
CA ILE A 54 3.70 -8.34 11.53
C ILE A 54 2.20 -8.60 11.55
N ASN A 55 1.73 -9.72 10.99
CA ASN A 55 0.30 -10.04 10.99
C ASN A 55 -0.27 -10.15 12.41
N VAL A 56 0.55 -10.56 13.39
CA VAL A 56 0.13 -10.69 14.80
C VAL A 56 -0.23 -9.32 15.41
N VAL A 57 0.57 -8.28 15.15
CA VAL A 57 0.29 -6.93 15.63
C VAL A 57 -0.84 -6.27 14.85
N LEU A 58 -0.88 -6.46 13.52
CA LEU A 58 -1.93 -5.91 12.66
C LEU A 58 -3.31 -6.42 13.04
N ASN A 59 -3.47 -7.73 13.28
CA ASN A 59 -4.76 -8.32 13.67
C ASN A 59 -5.31 -7.78 15.00
N LYS A 60 -4.46 -7.19 15.85
CA LYS A 60 -4.85 -6.57 17.12
C LYS A 60 -5.00 -5.06 17.00
N THR A 61 -4.57 -4.47 15.89
CA THR A 61 -4.54 -3.02 15.70
C THR A 61 -5.93 -2.53 15.29
N LYS A 62 -6.48 -1.59 16.07
CA LYS A 62 -7.81 -1.02 15.80
C LYS A 62 -7.83 -0.35 14.42
N GLY A 63 -8.82 -0.71 13.60
CA GLY A 63 -9.02 -0.12 12.27
C GLY A 63 -8.13 -0.73 11.18
N PHE A 64 -7.35 -1.75 11.47
CA PHE A 64 -6.78 -2.64 10.45
C PHE A 64 -7.91 -3.38 9.73
N GLU A 65 -7.84 -3.46 8.40
CA GLU A 65 -8.82 -4.23 7.60
C GLU A 65 -8.16 -5.37 6.84
N LYS A 66 -7.07 -5.08 6.12
CA LYS A 66 -6.41 -6.05 5.26
C LYS A 66 -4.94 -5.72 5.09
N ARG A 67 -4.13 -6.76 4.90
CA ARG A 67 -2.75 -6.64 4.43
C ARG A 67 -2.56 -7.46 3.16
N ASN A 68 -1.86 -6.91 2.19
CA ASN A 68 -1.31 -7.64 1.06
C ASN A 68 0.21 -7.50 1.10
N LEU A 69 0.91 -8.63 1.10
CA LEU A 69 2.37 -8.66 1.04
C LEU A 69 2.78 -9.25 -0.31
N PHE A 70 3.60 -8.51 -1.05
CA PHE A 70 4.10 -8.91 -2.36
C PHE A 70 5.62 -8.98 -2.34
N PHE A 71 6.18 -9.82 -3.20
CA PHE A 71 7.61 -9.91 -3.45
C PHE A 71 7.91 -9.78 -4.94
N ASP A 72 8.69 -8.77 -5.29
CA ASP A 72 9.27 -8.60 -6.62
C ASP A 72 10.59 -9.37 -6.68
N LYS A 73 10.61 -10.44 -7.48
CA LYS A 73 11.79 -11.31 -7.63
C LYS A 73 12.93 -10.65 -8.41
N GLU A 74 12.61 -9.77 -9.36
CA GLU A 74 13.59 -9.13 -10.22
C GLU A 74 14.33 -8.04 -9.45
N GLN A 75 13.58 -7.21 -8.73
CA GLN A 75 14.14 -6.12 -7.93
C GLN A 75 14.55 -6.54 -6.51
N LYS A 76 14.16 -7.75 -6.09
CA LYS A 76 14.33 -8.28 -4.72
C LYS A 76 13.72 -7.33 -3.68
N LEU A 77 12.51 -6.85 -3.95
CA LEU A 77 11.78 -5.91 -3.09
C LEU A 77 10.56 -6.56 -2.48
N TRP A 78 10.31 -6.22 -1.23
CA TRP A 78 9.07 -6.53 -0.53
C TRP A 78 8.17 -5.32 -0.54
N ILE A 79 6.91 -5.50 -0.95
CA ILE A 79 5.90 -4.44 -0.98
C ILE A 79 4.82 -4.84 0.02
N ASP A 80 4.73 -4.08 1.10
CA ASP A 80 3.74 -4.28 2.16
C ASP A 80 2.65 -3.23 2.05
N GLN A 81 1.44 -3.67 1.66
CA GLN A 81 0.29 -2.80 1.53
C GLN A 81 -0.74 -3.13 2.61
N ILE A 82 -1.07 -2.13 3.43
CA ILE A 82 -2.06 -2.26 4.50
C ILE A 82 -3.25 -1.35 4.19
N LYS A 83 -4.45 -1.93 4.21
CA LYS A 83 -5.72 -1.21 4.19
C LYS A 83 -6.17 -0.94 5.61
N TRP A 84 -6.46 0.33 5.87
CA TRP A 84 -6.98 0.87 7.11
C TRP A 84 -8.37 1.43 6.88
N LYS A 85 -9.18 1.37 7.93
CA LYS A 85 -10.52 1.94 7.90
C LYS A 85 -10.50 3.42 7.57
N HIS A 86 -9.61 4.23 8.19
CA HIS A 86 -9.50 5.68 7.98
C HIS A 86 -8.09 6.23 8.32
N ALA A 87 -7.80 7.49 7.98
CA ALA A 87 -6.45 8.07 8.12
C ALA A 87 -5.93 8.18 9.58
N ASP A 88 -6.80 8.53 10.53
CA ASP A 88 -6.45 8.63 11.95
C ASP A 88 -6.01 7.28 12.54
N VAL A 89 -6.74 6.21 12.23
CA VAL A 89 -6.40 4.86 12.68
C VAL A 89 -5.14 4.33 11.97
N ALA A 90 -4.93 4.70 10.70
CA ALA A 90 -3.70 4.35 9.97
C ALA A 90 -2.46 4.92 10.68
N LYS A 91 -2.50 6.20 11.07
CA LYS A 91 -1.38 6.84 11.78
C LYS A 91 -1.08 6.15 13.11
N SER A 92 -2.11 5.82 13.90
CA SER A 92 -1.91 5.09 15.15
C SER A 92 -1.39 3.66 14.91
N GLY A 93 -1.91 2.99 13.89
CA GLY A 93 -1.53 1.61 13.58
C GLY A 93 -0.09 1.47 13.12
N ILE A 94 0.37 2.38 12.26
CA ILE A 94 1.78 2.45 11.86
C ILE A 94 2.67 2.65 13.07
N LYS A 95 2.32 3.58 13.98
CA LYS A 95 3.08 3.78 15.21
C LYS A 95 3.13 2.52 16.07
N SER A 96 2.02 1.79 16.20
CA SER A 96 1.98 0.52 16.94
C SER A 96 2.91 -0.53 16.32
N ILE A 97 2.92 -0.65 14.99
CA ILE A 97 3.82 -1.56 14.27
C ILE A 97 5.27 -1.15 14.50
N GLU A 98 5.61 0.13 14.35
CA GLU A 98 7.00 0.62 14.48
C GLU A 98 7.60 0.37 15.87
N THR A 99 6.75 0.29 16.90
CA THR A 99 7.16 -0.02 18.27
C THR A 99 7.13 -1.52 18.61
N ASP A 100 6.62 -2.37 17.71
CA ASP A 100 6.49 -3.80 17.95
C ASP A 100 7.83 -4.53 17.68
N PRO A 101 8.22 -5.52 18.51
CA PRO A 101 9.43 -6.32 18.27
C PRO A 101 9.47 -6.98 16.89
N ALA A 102 8.33 -7.36 16.30
CA ALA A 102 8.29 -7.94 14.96
C ALA A 102 8.77 -6.96 13.88
N TYR A 103 8.55 -5.65 14.06
CA TYR A 103 9.09 -4.65 13.15
C TYR A 103 10.60 -4.47 13.29
N SER A 104 11.12 -4.67 14.50
CA SER A 104 12.58 -4.69 14.73
C SER A 104 13.24 -5.85 13.99
N GLU A 105 12.58 -7.01 13.87
CA GLU A 105 13.08 -8.12 13.04
C GLU A 105 13.14 -7.76 11.55
N ILE A 106 12.16 -7.01 11.04
CA ILE A 106 12.22 -6.48 9.66
C ILE A 106 13.43 -5.55 9.51
N GLN A 107 13.62 -4.60 10.44
CA GLN A 107 14.74 -3.67 10.38
C GLN A 107 16.12 -4.35 10.40
N LYS A 108 16.24 -5.53 11.04
CA LYS A 108 17.49 -6.30 11.06
C LYS A 108 17.81 -6.88 9.68
N ILE A 109 16.81 -7.24 8.89
CA ILE A 109 16.97 -7.91 7.60
C ILE A 109 16.86 -6.96 6.39
N THR A 110 16.40 -5.72 6.60
CA THR A 110 16.33 -4.69 5.55
C THR A 110 17.50 -3.72 5.62
N ASP A 111 17.74 -2.97 4.54
CA ASP A 111 18.71 -1.86 4.49
C ASP A 111 18.25 -0.62 5.30
N GLY A 112 17.59 -0.85 6.44
CA GLY A 112 17.02 0.19 7.30
C GLY A 112 15.54 0.47 7.01
N LYS A 113 15.19 1.75 6.90
CA LYS A 113 13.81 2.22 6.68
C LYS A 113 13.28 1.79 5.30
N PRO A 114 11.94 1.77 5.11
CA PRO A 114 11.36 1.57 3.78
C PRO A 114 12.00 2.53 2.77
N THR A 115 12.32 2.04 1.58
CA THR A 115 12.86 2.86 0.48
C THR A 115 11.81 3.83 -0.05
N ALA A 116 10.53 3.47 0.06
CA ALA A 116 9.40 4.33 -0.19
C ALA A 116 8.24 4.00 0.76
N MET A 117 7.48 5.01 1.13
CA MET A 117 6.22 4.88 1.87
C MET A 117 5.18 5.81 1.27
N TYR A 118 4.03 5.26 0.90
CA TYR A 118 2.91 5.98 0.29
C TYR A 118 1.66 5.86 1.13
N HIS A 119 0.90 6.95 1.20
CA HIS A 119 -0.44 6.98 1.79
C HIS A 119 -1.44 7.40 0.71
N ALA A 120 -2.48 6.60 0.52
CA ALA A 120 -3.54 6.88 -0.45
C ALA A 120 -4.90 6.75 0.21
N GLU A 121 -5.77 7.74 0.00
CA GLU A 121 -7.17 7.68 0.41
C GLU A 121 -8.01 7.13 -0.74
N ARG A 122 -8.96 6.24 -0.43
CA ARG A 122 -9.89 5.70 -1.42
C ARG A 122 -10.89 6.79 -1.82
N VAL A 123 -10.76 7.28 -3.06
CA VAL A 123 -11.68 8.27 -3.64
C VAL A 123 -12.93 7.61 -4.23
N SER A 124 -12.78 6.44 -4.82
CA SER A 124 -13.89 5.64 -5.37
C SER A 124 -13.50 4.16 -5.40
N GLU A 125 -14.51 3.29 -5.43
CA GLU A 125 -14.36 1.86 -5.68
C GLU A 125 -15.27 1.49 -6.83
N LEU A 126 -14.71 0.75 -7.78
CA LEU A 126 -15.40 0.29 -8.97
C LEU A 126 -15.39 -1.23 -8.91
N ASP A 127 -16.56 -1.83 -8.74
CA ASP A 127 -16.70 -3.28 -8.76
C ASP A 127 -16.57 -3.81 -10.18
N ALA A 128 -15.93 -4.96 -10.35
CA ALA A 128 -15.92 -5.64 -11.64
C ALA A 128 -17.37 -5.90 -12.10
N PRO A 129 -17.69 -5.72 -13.39
CA PRO A 129 -19.00 -6.08 -13.91
C PRO A 129 -19.26 -7.57 -13.61
N LYS A 130 -20.47 -7.87 -13.16
CA LYS A 130 -20.93 -9.23 -12.84
C LYS A 130 -21.02 -10.10 -14.08
#